data_AF-A0A7S4JMH0-F1
#
_entry.id   AF-A0A7S4JMH0-F1
#
_cell.length_a   1.000
_cell.length_b   1.000
_cell.length_c   1.000
_cell.angle_alpha   90.00
_cell.angle_beta   90.00
_cell.angle_gamma   90.00
#
_symmetry.space_group_name_H-M   'P 1'
#
loop_
_entity.id
_entity.type
_entity.pdbx_description
1 polymer ?
#
loop_
_entity_poly.entity_id
_entity_poly.type
_entity_poly.pdbx_seq_one_letter_code
_entity_poly.pdbx_strand_id
1 'polypeptide(L)'
;LIVRLKPSRFEMLLSTIFLSSTDPPHLGRLDYASFSQQTLMEMLIDGITNKTAICGNTGNPKDITEWAGVEMSDETVDRILWFSFTVREVLKGSIDLQWLPDTVTYMQITGHSLKNTLDLTVLPPGLTQ
;
A
#
# COMPACT_ATOMS: atom_id res chain seq x y z
N LEU A 1 24.79 1.62 -24.02
CA LEU A 1 24.68 2.23 -22.67
C LEU A 1 23.61 1.44 -21.90
N ILE A 2 23.98 0.43 -21.12
CA ILE A 2 22.99 -0.33 -20.32
C ILE A 2 22.81 0.45 -19.03
N VAL A 3 21.72 1.20 -18.92
CA VAL A 3 21.31 1.83 -17.67
C VAL A 3 20.89 0.71 -16.74
N ARG A 4 21.72 0.37 -15.75
CA ARG A 4 21.29 -0.49 -14.64
C ARG A 4 20.27 0.30 -13.83
N LEU A 5 18.98 0.07 -14.10
CA LEU A 5 17.92 0.55 -13.23
C LEU A 5 18.12 -0.12 -11.87
N LYS A 6 18.18 0.69 -10.81
CA LYS A 6 18.19 0.18 -9.43
C LYS A 6 16.87 -0.56 -9.22
N PRO A 7 16.87 -1.81 -8.74
CA PRO A 7 15.64 -2.53 -8.46
C PRO A 7 14.77 -1.70 -7.49
N SER A 8 13.46 -1.68 -7.72
CA SER A 8 12.55 -1.01 -6.80
C SER A 8 12.61 -1.69 -5.42
N ARG A 9 12.17 -1.00 -4.37
CA ARG A 9 12.06 -1.58 -3.03
C ARG A 9 11.22 -2.86 -3.04
N PHE A 10 10.21 -2.89 -3.91
CA PHE A 10 9.37 -4.04 -4.21
C PHE A 10 10.16 -5.24 -4.77
N GLU A 11 10.96 -5.05 -5.83
CA GLU A 11 11.78 -6.13 -6.41
C GLU A 11 12.80 -6.67 -5.41
N MET A 12 13.36 -5.80 -4.56
CA MET A 12 14.25 -6.23 -3.47
C MET A 12 13.51 -7.04 -2.40
N LEU A 13 12.32 -6.61 -1.97
CA LEU A 13 11.51 -7.34 -1.00
C LEU A 13 11.07 -8.70 -1.55
N LEU A 14 10.52 -8.74 -2.77
CA LEU A 14 10.18 -9.99 -3.45
C LEU A 14 11.39 -10.92 -3.54
N SER A 15 12.53 -10.43 -4.02
CA SER A 15 13.74 -11.26 -4.14
C SER A 15 14.18 -11.83 -2.78
N THR A 16 14.03 -11.07 -1.70
CA THR A 16 14.39 -11.53 -0.36
C THR A 16 13.45 -12.64 0.13
N ILE A 17 12.14 -12.51 -0.15
CA ILE A 17 11.12 -13.51 0.17
C ILE A 17 11.36 -14.80 -0.63
N PHE A 18 11.72 -14.69 -1.91
CA PHE A 18 11.99 -15.86 -2.76
C PHE A 18 13.28 -16.60 -2.40
N LEU A 19 14.28 -15.91 -1.83
CA LEU A 19 15.55 -16.54 -1.42
C LEU A 19 15.44 -17.33 -0.11
N SER A 20 14.45 -17.06 0.74
CA SER A 20 14.24 -17.78 1.99
C SER A 20 13.37 -19.04 1.84
N SER A 21 12.71 -19.25 0.69
CA SER A 21 11.96 -20.47 0.40
C SER A 21 12.81 -21.46 -0.39
N THR A 22 13.33 -22.50 0.25
CA THR A 22 14.03 -23.61 -0.40
C THR A 22 13.11 -24.65 -1.06
N ASP A 23 11.81 -24.39 -1.20
CA ASP A 23 10.86 -25.26 -1.92
C ASP A 23 10.08 -24.49 -3.00
N PRO A 24 9.93 -25.05 -4.23
CA PRO A 24 9.20 -24.43 -5.34
C PRO A 24 7.66 -24.34 -5.09
N PRO A 25 6.94 -23.49 -5.85
CA PRO A 25 5.97 -22.57 -5.28
C PRO A 25 4.60 -23.19 -5.10
N HIS A 26 4.28 -23.55 -3.86
CA HIS A 26 2.95 -23.21 -3.38
C HIS A 26 3.03 -21.74 -3.02
N LEU A 27 2.48 -20.87 -3.88
CA LEU A 27 2.15 -19.47 -3.60
C LEU A 27 1.03 -19.45 -2.54
N GLY A 28 1.23 -20.17 -1.44
CA GLY A 28 0.31 -20.31 -0.34
C GLY A 28 0.32 -18.98 0.37
N ARG A 29 -0.64 -18.13 -0.04
CA ARG A 29 -1.16 -16.96 0.66
C ARG A 29 -0.09 -16.30 1.55
N LEU A 30 0.64 -15.35 0.96
CA LEU A 30 1.61 -14.50 1.65
C LEU A 30 1.09 -14.19 3.06
N ASP A 31 1.86 -14.49 4.10
CA ASP A 31 1.45 -14.17 5.48
C ASP A 31 1.61 -12.66 5.69
N TYR A 32 0.58 -11.90 5.27
CA TYR A 32 0.59 -10.44 5.32
C TYR A 32 0.79 -9.91 6.75
N ALA A 33 0.44 -10.70 7.77
CA ALA A 33 0.65 -10.36 9.19
C ALA A 33 2.13 -10.27 9.58
N SER A 34 3.04 -10.87 8.81
CA SER A 34 4.48 -10.79 9.05
C SER A 34 5.11 -9.48 8.56
N PHE A 35 4.38 -8.64 7.81
CA PHE A 35 4.88 -7.34 7.36
C PHE A 35 4.58 -6.22 8.36
N SER A 36 5.47 -5.24 8.43
CA SER A 36 5.19 -4.01 9.17
C SER A 36 4.05 -3.23 8.51
N GLN A 37 3.30 -2.48 9.32
CA GLN A 37 2.25 -1.56 8.84
C GLN A 37 2.78 -0.60 7.76
N GLN A 38 4.00 -0.08 7.96
CA GLN A 38 4.71 0.73 6.97
C GLN A 38 4.82 0.00 5.62
N THR A 39 5.25 -1.26 5.62
CA THR A 39 5.46 -2.01 4.38
C THR A 39 4.14 -2.31 3.69
N LEU A 40 3.12 -2.73 4.45
CA LEU A 40 1.78 -2.97 3.91
C LEU A 40 1.21 -1.72 3.23
N MET A 41 1.32 -0.56 3.87
CA MET A 41 0.81 0.69 3.32
C MET A 41 1.64 1.22 2.14
N GLU A 42 2.97 1.07 2.16
CA GLU A 42 3.82 1.38 0.99
C GLU A 42 3.44 0.53 -0.22
N MET A 43 3.14 -0.75 0.01
CA MET A 43 2.69 -1.68 -1.02
C MET A 43 1.29 -1.32 -1.53
N LEU A 44 0.35 -1.01 -0.63
CA LEU A 44 -1.02 -0.60 -0.95
C LEU A 44 -1.07 0.57 -1.95
N ILE A 45 -0.17 1.55 -1.79
CA ILE A 45 -0.13 2.76 -2.62
C ILE A 45 0.93 2.72 -3.73
N ASP A 46 1.64 1.61 -3.93
CA ASP A 46 2.80 1.61 -4.83
C ASP A 46 2.43 2.00 -6.27
N GLY A 47 1.26 1.55 -6.72
CA GLY A 47 0.68 1.88 -8.02
C GLY A 47 0.14 3.32 -8.16
N ILE A 48 0.10 4.11 -7.08
CA ILE A 48 -0.34 5.51 -7.12
C ILE A 48 0.82 6.39 -7.61
N THR A 49 0.60 7.11 -8.72
CA THR A 49 1.62 7.94 -9.38
C THR A 49 2.02 9.15 -8.53
N ASN A 50 1.07 9.81 -7.88
CA ASN A 50 1.28 11.00 -7.04
C ASN A 50 1.15 10.70 -5.54
N LYS A 51 1.63 9.51 -5.12
CA LYS A 51 1.63 9.07 -3.72
C LYS A 51 2.38 9.99 -2.75
N THR A 52 3.19 10.92 -3.25
CA THR A 52 3.80 11.98 -2.44
C THR A 52 2.77 12.83 -1.67
N ALA A 53 1.53 12.93 -2.17
CA ALA A 53 0.43 13.58 -1.45
C ALA A 53 0.03 12.84 -0.16
N ILE A 54 0.37 11.55 -0.05
CA ILE A 54 0.09 10.68 1.10
C ILE A 54 1.35 10.53 1.94
N CYS A 55 2.43 10.00 1.36
CA CYS A 55 3.62 9.53 2.07
C CYS A 55 4.78 10.54 2.10
N GLY A 56 4.57 11.75 1.57
CA GLY A 56 5.60 12.77 1.46
C GLY A 56 6.57 12.52 0.30
N ASN A 57 7.65 11.77 0.54
CA ASN A 57 8.68 11.53 -0.47
C ASN A 57 8.66 10.07 -0.96
N THR A 58 8.52 9.86 -2.27
CA THR A 58 8.48 8.51 -2.85
C THR A 58 9.75 7.69 -2.62
N GLY A 59 10.92 8.31 -2.62
CA GLY A 59 12.21 7.61 -2.46
C GLY A 59 12.59 7.36 -1.01
N ASN A 60 12.00 8.11 -0.09
CA ASN A 60 12.15 7.95 1.35
C ASN A 60 10.82 8.34 2.01
N PRO A 61 9.82 7.44 1.98
CA PRO A 61 8.52 7.70 2.58
C PRO A 61 8.70 8.10 4.03
N LYS A 62 7.84 9.01 4.49
CA LYS A 62 7.77 9.32 5.92
C LYS A 62 7.35 8.08 6.71
N ASP A 63 7.55 8.13 8.02
CA ASP A 63 6.88 7.19 8.91
C ASP A 63 5.38 7.26 8.71
N ILE A 64 4.71 6.11 8.75
CA ILE A 64 3.27 5.95 8.52
C ILE A 64 2.42 6.83 9.43
N THR A 65 2.91 7.15 10.63
CA THR A 65 2.24 8.06 11.57
C THR A 65 2.15 9.50 11.05
N GLU A 66 2.95 9.87 10.05
CA GLU A 66 2.93 11.18 9.39
C GLU A 66 2.20 11.17 8.05
N TRP A 67 1.65 10.03 7.61
CA TRP A 67 0.98 9.94 6.32
C TRP A 67 -0.35 10.67 6.34
N ALA A 68 -0.63 11.43 5.27
CA ALA A 68 -1.87 12.17 5.17
C ALA A 68 -3.08 11.21 5.10
N GLY A 69 -4.06 11.45 5.97
CA GLY A 69 -5.29 10.65 6.01
C GLY A 69 -5.11 9.24 6.57
N VAL A 70 -4.02 8.95 7.27
CA VAL A 70 -3.85 7.69 8.01
C VAL A 70 -4.10 7.95 9.49
N GLU A 71 -5.01 7.19 10.10
CA GLU A 71 -5.25 7.21 11.53
C GLU A 71 -4.83 5.87 12.15
N MET A 72 -4.04 5.97 13.21
CA MET A 72 -3.53 4.81 13.94
C MET A 72 -4.38 4.56 15.18
N SER A 73 -4.62 3.29 15.49
CA SER A 73 -5.05 2.84 16.82
C SER A 73 -3.93 1.96 17.39
N ASP A 74 -3.41 2.36 18.54
CA ASP A 74 -2.20 1.80 19.13
C ASP A 74 -1.02 1.82 18.13
N GLU A 75 -0.56 0.65 17.67
CA GLU A 75 0.56 0.50 16.73
C GLU A 75 0.11 0.06 15.32
N THR A 76 -1.20 0.12 15.06
CA THR A 76 -1.82 -0.42 13.83
C THR A 76 -2.66 0.63 13.10
N VAL A 77 -2.82 0.48 11.79
CA VAL A 77 -3.66 1.38 11.00
C VAL A 77 -5.12 1.02 11.22
N ASP A 78 -5.90 1.95 11.77
CA ASP A 78 -7.35 1.78 11.95
C ASP A 78 -8.13 2.35 10.77
N ARG A 79 -7.74 3.55 10.28
CA ARG A 79 -8.53 4.28 9.27
C ARG A 79 -7.69 4.90 8.18
N ILE A 80 -8.26 4.91 6.98
CA ILE A 80 -7.70 5.55 5.79
C ILE A 80 -8.73 6.50 5.20
N LEU A 81 -8.37 7.78 5.12
CA LEU A 81 -9.23 8.91 4.78
C LEU A 81 -8.56 9.78 3.71
N TRP A 82 -8.77 9.41 2.44
CA TRP A 82 -8.21 10.15 1.31
C TRP A 82 -9.31 10.91 0.57
N PHE A 83 -9.27 12.23 0.69
CA PHE A 83 -10.20 13.15 0.07
C PHE A 83 -9.46 14.11 -0.83
N SER A 84 -9.98 14.31 -2.04
CA SER A 84 -9.54 15.40 -2.90
C SER A 84 -10.67 16.39 -3.13
N PHE A 85 -10.41 17.65 -2.79
CA PHE A 85 -11.26 18.79 -3.14
C PHE A 85 -10.67 19.64 -4.26
N THR A 86 -9.41 19.37 -4.63
CA THR A 86 -8.68 20.13 -5.66
C THR A 86 -7.96 19.22 -6.65
N VAL A 87 -7.84 19.66 -7.91
CA VAL A 87 -7.18 18.90 -8.99
C VAL A 87 -5.71 18.53 -8.71
N ARG A 88 -5.03 19.21 -7.79
CA ARG A 88 -3.62 18.94 -7.43
C ARG A 88 -3.46 17.76 -6.48
N GLU A 89 -4.51 17.47 -5.70
CA GLU A 89 -4.52 16.40 -4.69
C GLU A 89 -5.16 15.11 -5.22
N VAL A 90 -5.66 15.12 -6.47
CA VAL A 90 -6.27 13.96 -7.10
C VAL A 90 -5.24 12.85 -7.27
N LEU A 91 -5.34 11.80 -6.46
CA LEU A 91 -4.62 10.55 -6.65
C LEU A 91 -4.92 9.93 -8.03
N LYS A 92 -3.87 9.45 -8.70
CA LYS A 92 -3.91 8.80 -10.01
C LYS A 92 -3.12 7.50 -9.95
N GLY A 93 -3.50 6.52 -10.77
CA GLY A 93 -2.85 5.20 -10.79
C GLY A 93 -3.78 4.15 -10.19
N SER A 94 -3.24 3.16 -9.48
CA SER A 94 -4.02 2.06 -8.90
C SER A 94 -3.73 1.88 -7.42
N ILE A 95 -4.69 1.30 -6.70
CA ILE A 95 -4.54 0.81 -5.33
C ILE A 95 -4.63 -0.72 -5.36
N ASP A 96 -3.78 -1.38 -4.60
CA ASP A 96 -3.74 -2.83 -4.52
C ASP A 96 -4.22 -3.33 -3.15
N LEU A 97 -5.52 -3.60 -3.06
CA LEU A 97 -6.23 -3.90 -1.81
C LEU A 97 -5.76 -5.20 -1.13
N GLN A 98 -5.01 -6.07 -1.82
CA GLN A 98 -4.43 -7.26 -1.19
C GLN A 98 -3.43 -6.90 -0.07
N TRP A 99 -2.89 -5.68 -0.09
CA TRP A 99 -1.95 -5.16 0.90
C TRP A 99 -2.62 -4.28 1.97
N LEU A 100 -3.94 -4.16 1.96
CA LEU A 100 -4.66 -3.42 2.99
C LEU A 100 -4.45 -4.11 4.35
N PRO A 101 -3.96 -3.41 5.38
CA PRO A 101 -3.81 -4.02 6.70
C PRO A 101 -5.14 -4.57 7.20
N ASP A 102 -5.10 -5.73 7.83
CA ASP A 102 -6.27 -6.44 8.36
C ASP A 102 -6.98 -5.68 9.49
N THR A 103 -6.24 -4.79 10.15
CA THR A 103 -6.67 -3.90 11.23
C THR A 103 -7.48 -2.71 10.75
N VAL A 104 -7.52 -2.41 9.45
CA VAL A 104 -8.28 -1.28 8.92
C VAL A 104 -9.77 -1.56 9.04
N THR A 105 -10.45 -0.74 9.84
CA THR A 105 -11.90 -0.83 10.06
C THR A 105 -12.70 0.12 9.16
N TYR A 106 -12.05 1.17 8.65
CA TYR A 106 -12.68 2.17 7.80
C TYR A 106 -11.75 2.70 6.70
N MET A 107 -12.22 2.66 5.45
CA MET A 107 -11.49 3.20 4.30
C MET A 107 -12.41 4.05 3.43
N GLN A 108 -12.07 5.32 3.25
CA GLN A 108 -12.79 6.23 2.38
C GLN A 108 -11.83 6.91 1.40
N ILE A 109 -12.14 6.77 0.12
CA ILE A 109 -11.37 7.36 -0.99
C ILE A 109 -12.35 8.11 -1.89
N THR A 110 -12.34 9.44 -1.84
CA THR A 110 -13.33 10.29 -2.54
C THR A 110 -12.64 11.36 -3.39
N GLY A 111 -13.15 11.58 -4.60
CA GLY A 111 -12.63 12.63 -5.50
C GLY A 111 -11.32 12.27 -6.22
N HIS A 112 -10.96 10.99 -6.25
CA HIS A 112 -9.72 10.50 -6.85
C HIS A 112 -9.93 9.80 -8.19
N SER A 113 -8.92 9.85 -9.07
CA SER A 113 -8.95 9.26 -10.41
C SER A 113 -8.12 7.97 -10.43
N LEU A 114 -8.53 7.01 -9.59
CA LEU A 114 -7.94 5.68 -9.60
C LEU A 114 -8.39 4.91 -10.83
N LYS A 115 -7.47 4.16 -11.42
CA LYS A 115 -7.65 3.28 -12.56
C LYS A 115 -7.48 1.85 -12.05
N ASN A 116 -8.03 0.90 -12.83
CA ASN A 116 -8.09 -0.54 -12.57
C ASN A 116 -9.33 -1.01 -11.78
N THR A 117 -9.64 -2.31 -11.92
CA THR A 117 -10.73 -2.97 -11.18
C THR A 117 -10.27 -3.18 -9.74
N LEU A 118 -11.06 -2.69 -8.78
CA LEU A 118 -10.87 -2.99 -7.37
C LEU A 118 -11.37 -4.42 -7.13
N ASP A 119 -10.46 -5.31 -6.73
CA ASP A 119 -10.86 -6.63 -6.23
C ASP A 119 -11.33 -6.46 -4.77
N LEU A 120 -12.64 -6.54 -4.57
CA LEU A 120 -13.24 -6.42 -3.23
C LEU A 120 -13.31 -7.78 -2.52
N THR A 121 -12.92 -8.88 -3.17
CA THR A 121 -12.91 -10.20 -2.54
C THR A 121 -11.78 -10.39 -1.54
N VAL A 122 -10.78 -9.50 -1.58
CA VAL A 122 -9.59 -9.51 -0.70
C VAL A 122 -9.72 -8.57 0.50
N LEU A 123 -10.90 -7.98 0.74
CA LEU A 123 -11.09 -7.04 1.85
C LEU A 123 -11.01 -7.71 3.23
N PRO A 124 -10.48 -7.02 4.25
CA PRO A 124 -10.56 -7.46 5.64
C PRO A 124 -12.01 -7.62 6.11
N PRO A 125 -12.31 -8.63 6.94
CA PRO A 125 -13.68 -8.91 7.39
C PRO A 125 -14.28 -7.82 8.28
N GLY A 126 -13.46 -6.96 8.88
CA GLY A 126 -13.91 -5.85 9.73
C GLY A 126 -14.13 -4.53 9.01
N LEU A 127 -13.91 -4.46 7.69
CA LEU A 127 -13.98 -3.21 6.94
C LEU A 127 -15.44 -2.78 6.74
N THR A 128 -15.77 -1.59 7.24
CA THR A 128 -17.08 -0.96 7.04
C THR A 128 -17.05 -0.02 5.83
N GLN A 129 -18.15 -0.02 5.06
CA GLN A 129 -18.35 0.80 3.85
C GLN A 129 -19.03 2.13 4.15
#